data_AF-A0A0H5AKK1-F1
#
_entry.id   AF-A0A0H5AKK1-F1
#
_cell.length_a   1.000
_cell.length_b   1.000
_cell.length_c   1.000
_cell.angle_alpha   90.00
_cell.angle_beta   90.00
_cell.angle_gamma   90.00
#
_symmetry.space_group_name_H-M   'P 1'
#
loop_
_entity.id
_entity.type
_entity.pdbx_description
1 polymer ?
#
loop_
_entity_poly.entity_id
_entity_poly.type
_entity_poly.pdbx_seq_one_letter_code
_entity_poly.pdbx_strand_id
1 'polypeptide(L)'
;MLSLCLVGLGFAGTSFATPAEEKEQGLIALVAMEQVCDKANPGMKSDVENAMAKDSTIDEATKAEVRKIKSDPAYKFKVSSMASNLMNSPIGAYAAKDMCKTYGTK
;
A
#
# COMPACT_ATOMS: atom_id res chain seq x y z
N MET A 1 43.55 -26.26 23.45
CA MET A 1 43.65 -25.26 22.36
C MET A 1 42.41 -25.38 21.48
N LEU A 2 41.85 -24.23 21.04
CA LEU A 2 40.57 -23.99 20.32
C LEU A 2 39.32 -24.20 21.19
N SER A 3 38.78 -23.20 21.90
CA SER A 3 38.22 -21.91 21.42
C SER A 3 37.29 -22.07 20.21
N LEU A 4 35.98 -22.05 20.46
CA LEU A 4 35.01 -21.46 19.53
C LEU A 4 33.77 -21.04 20.34
N CYS A 5 33.84 -19.84 20.92
CA CYS A 5 32.66 -19.11 21.37
C CYS A 5 31.78 -18.84 20.15
N LEU A 6 30.70 -19.61 19.98
CA LEU A 6 29.64 -19.26 19.03
C LEU A 6 28.76 -18.15 19.63
N VAL A 7 29.36 -16.96 19.78
CA VAL A 7 28.60 -15.71 19.90
C VAL A 7 28.18 -15.35 18.48
N GLY A 8 27.17 -16.08 17.99
CA GLY A 8 26.40 -15.66 16.83
C GLY A 8 25.38 -14.64 17.30
N LEU A 9 25.80 -13.39 17.48
CA LEU A 9 24.92 -12.23 17.50
C LEU A 9 24.26 -12.12 16.13
N GLY A 10 23.26 -12.96 15.89
CA GLY A 10 22.23 -12.66 14.91
C GLY A 10 21.33 -11.61 15.52
N PHE A 11 21.70 -10.34 15.40
CA PHE A 11 20.70 -9.29 15.42
C PHE A 11 19.77 -9.60 14.23
N ALA A 12 18.73 -10.38 14.49
CA ALA A 12 17.50 -10.24 13.73
C ALA A 12 17.07 -8.81 14.01
N GLY A 13 17.50 -7.89 13.15
CA GLY A 13 16.99 -6.53 13.12
C GLY A 13 15.50 -6.66 12.90
N THR A 14 14.73 -6.66 13.99
CA THR A 14 13.35 -6.23 13.94
C THR A 14 13.45 -4.77 13.56
N SER A 15 13.50 -4.49 12.26
CA SER A 15 13.31 -3.16 11.74
C SER A 15 11.87 -2.81 12.11
N PHE A 16 11.70 -2.22 13.29
CA PHE A 16 10.46 -1.55 13.62
C PHE A 16 10.32 -0.49 12.55
N ALA A 17 9.40 -0.70 11.61
CA ALA A 17 9.08 0.30 10.61
C ALA A 17 8.79 1.59 11.38
N THR A 18 9.49 2.65 11.03
CA THR A 18 9.23 3.94 11.69
C THR A 18 7.79 4.36 11.38
N PRO A 19 7.12 5.14 12.25
CA PRO A 19 5.77 5.61 11.98
C PRO A 19 5.64 6.34 10.62
N ALA A 20 6.74 6.95 10.14
CA ALA A 20 6.81 7.56 8.82
C ALA A 20 6.80 6.53 7.68
N GLU A 21 7.54 5.43 7.83
CA GLU A 21 7.53 4.32 6.86
C GLU A 21 6.19 3.59 6.85
N GLU A 22 5.56 3.40 8.02
CA GLU A 22 4.22 2.82 8.11
C GLU A 22 3.18 3.71 7.43
N LYS A 23 3.27 5.04 7.63
CA LYS A 23 2.43 6.01 6.94
C LYS A 23 2.63 5.94 5.43
N GLU A 24 3.88 6.00 4.94
CA GLU A 24 4.18 5.93 3.51
C GLU A 24 3.64 4.62 2.90
N GLN A 25 3.87 3.48 3.57
CA GLN A 25 3.35 2.19 3.11
C GLN A 25 1.82 2.16 3.04
N GLY A 26 1.14 2.75 4.01
CA GLY A 26 -0.32 2.89 4.01
C GLY A 26 -0.82 3.70 2.81
N LEU A 27 -0.17 4.82 2.48
CA LEU A 27 -0.54 5.63 1.32
C LEU A 27 -0.22 4.94 0.00
N ILE A 28 0.90 4.21 -0.08
CA ILE A 28 1.22 3.37 -1.24
C ILE A 28 0.17 2.28 -1.41
N ALA A 29 -0.28 1.64 -0.32
CA ALA A 29 -1.35 0.65 -0.37
C ALA A 29 -2.67 1.26 -0.85
N LEU A 30 -3.00 2.48 -0.40
CA LEU A 30 -4.18 3.21 -0.85
C LEU A 30 -4.15 3.45 -2.37
N VAL A 31 -3.01 3.87 -2.94
CA VAL A 31 -2.87 4.02 -4.40
C VAL A 31 -2.87 2.66 -5.11
N ALA A 32 -2.22 1.65 -4.54
CA ALA A 32 -2.15 0.31 -5.12
C ALA A 32 -3.51 -0.35 -5.29
N MET A 33 -4.47 -0.01 -4.44
CA MET A 33 -5.85 -0.48 -4.54
C MET A 33 -6.53 -0.10 -5.86
N GLU A 34 -6.14 0.99 -6.54
CA GLU A 34 -6.64 1.30 -7.89
C GLU A 34 -6.37 0.13 -8.85
N GLN A 35 -5.13 -0.35 -8.88
CA GLN A 35 -4.72 -1.46 -9.76
C GLN A 35 -5.38 -2.77 -9.36
N VAL A 36 -5.56 -3.01 -8.05
CA VAL A 36 -6.25 -4.19 -7.56
C VAL A 36 -7.71 -4.17 -8.01
N CYS A 37 -8.38 -3.04 -7.86
CA CYS A 37 -9.79 -2.88 -8.21
C CYS A 37 -10.05 -2.93 -9.72
N ASP A 38 -9.19 -2.32 -10.53
CA ASP A 38 -9.32 -2.41 -11.99
C ASP A 38 -9.08 -3.82 -12.53
N LYS A 39 -8.17 -4.57 -11.90
CA LYS A 39 -7.95 -5.98 -12.24
C LYS A 39 -9.10 -6.88 -11.79
N ALA A 40 -9.66 -6.62 -10.61
CA ALA A 40 -10.81 -7.37 -10.09
C ALA A 40 -12.10 -7.08 -10.86
N ASN A 41 -12.28 -5.84 -11.32
CA ASN A 41 -13.47 -5.35 -12.01
C ASN A 41 -13.07 -4.60 -13.31
N PRO A 42 -12.81 -5.32 -14.41
CA PRO A 42 -12.49 -4.69 -15.68
C PRO A 42 -13.56 -3.67 -16.11
N GLY A 43 -13.16 -2.42 -16.33
CA GLY A 43 -14.05 -1.33 -16.74
C GLY A 43 -14.54 -0.40 -15.61
N MET A 44 -14.19 -0.70 -14.34
CA MET A 44 -14.57 0.11 -13.19
C MET A 44 -13.93 1.51 -13.18
N LYS A 45 -12.74 1.68 -13.80
CA LYS A 45 -11.96 2.93 -13.83
C LYS A 45 -11.77 3.51 -12.41
N SER A 46 -11.11 2.71 -11.58
CA SER A 46 -10.88 2.99 -10.17
C SER A 46 -10.02 4.26 -10.00
N ASP A 47 -10.37 5.09 -9.02
CA ASP A 47 -9.58 6.26 -8.65
C ASP A 47 -9.54 6.41 -7.12
N VAL A 48 -8.33 6.52 -6.57
CA VAL A 48 -8.07 6.76 -5.16
C VAL A 48 -8.66 8.09 -4.69
N GLU A 49 -8.76 9.10 -5.57
CA GLU A 49 -9.40 10.37 -5.25
C GLU A 49 -10.90 10.18 -4.97
N ASN A 50 -11.57 9.21 -5.60
CA ASN A 50 -12.97 8.90 -5.29
C ASN A 50 -13.10 8.30 -3.90
N ALA A 51 -12.16 7.45 -3.48
CA ALA A 51 -12.14 6.89 -2.15
C ALA A 51 -11.86 7.97 -1.09
N MET A 52 -10.88 8.85 -1.35
CA MET A 52 -10.56 9.95 -0.44
C MET A 52 -11.69 11.00 -0.36
N ALA A 53 -12.41 11.26 -1.44
CA ALA A 53 -13.56 12.17 -1.42
C ALA A 53 -14.74 11.64 -0.59
N LYS A 54 -14.80 10.32 -0.35
CA LYS A 54 -15.82 9.68 0.50
C LYS A 54 -15.42 9.66 1.98
N ASP A 55 -14.17 9.97 2.31
CA ASP A 55 -13.65 9.99 3.68
C ASP A 55 -13.30 11.43 4.11
N SER A 56 -14.15 12.01 4.95
CA SER A 56 -13.95 13.38 5.47
C SER A 56 -12.81 13.51 6.48
N THR A 57 -12.23 12.40 6.93
CA THR A 57 -11.14 12.40 7.92
C THR A 57 -9.76 12.57 7.30
N ILE A 58 -9.64 12.44 5.97
CA ILE A 58 -8.40 12.61 5.24
C ILE A 58 -8.13 14.10 5.00
N ASP A 59 -7.06 14.61 5.60
CA ASP A 59 -6.62 15.99 5.46
C ASP A 59 -5.96 16.27 4.10
N GLU A 60 -5.84 17.55 3.74
CA GLU A 60 -5.28 17.96 2.44
C GLU A 60 -3.80 17.62 2.26
N ALA A 61 -3.00 17.57 3.34
CA ALA A 61 -1.59 17.19 3.22
C ALA A 61 -1.48 15.70 2.86
N THR A 62 -2.31 14.86 3.46
CA THR A 62 -2.41 13.44 3.10
C THR A 62 -2.89 13.26 1.65
N LYS A 63 -3.90 14.02 1.19
CA LYS A 63 -4.31 13.99 -0.22
C LYS A 63 -3.18 14.40 -1.18
N ALA A 64 -2.43 15.45 -0.83
CA ALA A 64 -1.29 15.89 -1.63
C ALA A 64 -0.20 14.82 -1.71
N GLU A 65 0.06 14.10 -0.62
CA GLU A 65 1.01 12.98 -0.59
C GLU A 65 0.54 11.81 -1.46
N VAL A 66 -0.75 11.45 -1.40
CA VAL A 66 -1.35 10.45 -2.29
C VAL A 66 -1.22 10.84 -3.76
N ARG A 67 -1.50 12.11 -4.11
CA ARG A 67 -1.33 12.63 -5.48
C ARG A 67 0.12 12.58 -5.93
N LYS A 68 1.07 12.86 -5.04
CA LYS A 68 2.50 12.70 -5.31
C LYS A 68 2.83 11.24 -5.61
N ILE A 69 2.44 10.30 -4.75
CA ILE A 69 2.69 8.86 -4.92
C ILE A 69 2.08 8.35 -6.24
N LYS A 70 0.87 8.80 -6.58
CA LYS A 70 0.17 8.41 -7.82
C LYS A 70 0.84 8.93 -9.08
N SER A 71 1.40 10.14 -9.06
CA SER A 71 1.96 10.81 -10.24
C SER A 71 3.47 10.63 -10.43
N ASP A 72 4.23 10.45 -9.34
CA ASP A 72 5.69 10.37 -9.37
C ASP A 72 6.15 8.96 -9.79
N PRO A 73 6.91 8.84 -10.91
CA PRO A 73 7.42 7.56 -11.40
C PRO A 73 8.27 6.79 -10.39
N ALA A 74 8.89 7.46 -9.42
CA ALA A 74 9.71 6.81 -8.38
C ALA A 74 8.91 5.81 -7.54
N TYR A 75 7.59 5.99 -7.42
CA TYR A 75 6.72 5.11 -6.64
C TYR A 75 6.09 3.98 -7.45
N LYS A 76 6.18 4.01 -8.79
CA LYS A 76 5.52 3.05 -9.69
C LYS A 76 5.82 1.59 -9.32
N PHE A 77 7.08 1.28 -9.02
CA PHE A 77 7.48 -0.07 -8.62
C PHE A 77 6.88 -0.47 -7.27
N LYS A 78 6.96 0.42 -6.26
CA LYS A 78 6.40 0.16 -4.92
C LYS A 78 4.89 -0.08 -4.98
N VAL A 79 4.16 0.77 -5.72
CA VAL A 79 2.70 0.64 -5.92
C VAL A 79 2.35 -0.67 -6.62
N SER A 80 3.05 -1.03 -7.70
CA SER A 80 2.78 -2.27 -8.44
C SER A 80 3.12 -3.53 -7.63
N SER A 81 4.22 -3.50 -6.87
CA SER A 81 4.60 -4.56 -5.94
C SER A 81 3.54 -4.74 -4.84
N MET A 82 3.10 -3.64 -4.23
CA MET A 82 2.05 -3.65 -3.21
C MET A 82 0.73 -4.20 -3.77
N ALA A 83 0.32 -3.77 -4.97
CA ALA A 83 -0.89 -4.28 -5.63
C ALA A 83 -0.81 -5.80 -5.88
N SER A 84 0.37 -6.28 -6.31
CA SER A 84 0.61 -7.70 -6.53
C SER A 84 0.55 -8.50 -5.22
N ASN A 85 1.13 -7.97 -4.14
CA ASN A 85 1.08 -8.57 -2.81
C ASN A 85 -0.36 -8.65 -2.27
N LEU A 86 -1.14 -7.58 -2.44
CA LEU A 86 -2.54 -7.53 -2.03
C LEU A 86 -3.40 -8.55 -2.79
N MET A 87 -3.20 -8.69 -4.11
CA MET A 87 -3.93 -9.68 -4.92
C MET A 87 -3.57 -11.12 -4.59
N ASN A 88 -2.29 -11.40 -4.31
CA ASN A 88 -1.82 -12.75 -3.99
C ASN A 88 -2.05 -13.12 -2.52
N SER A 89 -2.47 -12.17 -1.68
CA SER A 89 -2.89 -12.41 -0.31
C SER A 89 -4.37 -12.82 -0.28
N PRO A 90 -4.74 -13.95 0.36
CA PRO A 90 -6.15 -14.33 0.53
C PRO A 90 -6.98 -13.26 1.23
N ILE A 91 -6.38 -12.56 2.20
CA ILE A 91 -7.01 -11.45 2.93
C ILE A 91 -7.11 -10.22 2.05
N GLY A 92 -6.04 -9.89 1.31
CA GLY A 92 -6.02 -8.73 0.43
C GLY A 92 -7.03 -8.83 -0.71
N ALA A 93 -7.19 -10.02 -1.30
CA ALA A 93 -8.20 -10.28 -2.33
C ALA A 93 -9.64 -10.13 -1.82
N TYR A 94 -9.92 -10.56 -0.58
CA TYR A 94 -11.24 -10.41 0.04
C TYR A 94 -11.52 -8.94 0.41
N ALA A 95 -10.60 -8.29 1.11
CA ALA A 95 -10.72 -6.89 1.51
C ALA A 95 -10.86 -5.96 0.31
N ALA A 96 -10.13 -6.25 -0.78
CA ALA A 96 -10.20 -5.45 -1.99
C ALA A 96 -11.61 -5.42 -2.59
N LYS A 97 -12.32 -6.55 -2.67
CA LYS A 97 -13.66 -6.61 -3.29
C LYS A 97 -14.65 -5.64 -2.66
N ASP A 98 -14.69 -5.56 -1.33
CA ASP A 98 -15.60 -4.64 -0.64
C ASP A 98 -15.13 -3.19 -0.73
N MET A 99 -13.82 -2.96 -0.63
CA MET A 99 -13.25 -1.62 -0.70
C MET A 99 -13.36 -1.00 -2.10
N CYS A 100 -13.34 -1.79 -3.18
CA CYS A 100 -13.40 -1.25 -4.53
C CYS A 100 -14.61 -0.35 -4.79
N LYS A 101 -15.75 -0.56 -4.12
CA LYS A 101 -16.92 0.32 -4.25
C LYS A 101 -16.62 1.80 -3.94
N THR A 102 -15.64 2.08 -3.08
CA THR A 102 -15.27 3.47 -2.77
C THR A 102 -14.41 4.11 -3.86
N TYR A 103 -13.65 3.31 -4.61
CA TYR A 103 -12.75 3.75 -5.69
C TYR A 103 -13.47 4.00 -7.02
N GLY A 104 -14.62 3.36 -7.26
CA GLY A 104 -15.41 3.59 -8.46
C GLY A 104 -16.05 4.98 -8.49
N THR A 105 -16.29 5.48 -9.70
CA THR A 105 -17.15 6.65 -9.91
C THR A 105 -18.53 6.37 -9.33
N LYS A 106 -19.11 7.36 -8.62
CA LYS A 106 -20.50 7.30 -8.14
C LYS A 106 -21.48 7.05 -9.28
#